data_AF-A0A388Q3W3-F1
#
_entry.id   AF-A0A388Q3W3-F1
#
_cell.length_a   1.000
_cell.length_b   1.000
_cell.length_c   1.000
_cell.angle_alpha   90.00
_cell.angle_beta   90.00
_cell.angle_gamma   90.00
#
_symmetry.space_group_name_H-M   'P 1'
#
loop_
_entity.id
_entity.type
_entity.pdbx_description
1 polymer ?
#
loop_
_entity_poly.entity_id
_entity_poly.type
_entity_poly.pdbx_seq_one_letter_code
_entity_poly.pdbx_strand_id
1 'polypeptide(L)'
;MPQYLAWVLNSHTTQTLLKGQAIGTSIPSISKQVLENLEIAVPSIETQKAILQITKLRNKEKLLKQKIETLREKQIQQQIINAIK
;
A
#
# COMPACT_ATOMS: atom_id res chain seq x y z
N MET A 1 -5.59 -15.25 -8.38
CA MET A 1 -6.69 -15.16 -7.38
C MET A 1 -6.20 -14.82 -5.98
N PRO A 2 -5.15 -15.43 -5.39
CA PRO A 2 -4.68 -15.03 -4.05
C PRO A 2 -4.24 -13.56 -3.99
N GLN A 3 -3.84 -12.96 -5.12
CA GLN A 3 -3.42 -11.56 -5.17
C GLN A 3 -4.56 -10.57 -4.84
N TYR A 4 -5.80 -10.85 -5.27
CA TYR A 4 -6.93 -9.96 -4.97
C TYR A 4 -7.25 -9.98 -3.48
N LEU A 5 -7.29 -11.17 -2.87
CA LEU A 5 -7.47 -11.32 -1.44
C LEU A 5 -6.39 -10.56 -0.66
N ALA A 6 -5.12 -10.75 -1.02
CA ALA A 6 -4.03 -10.01 -0.41
C ALA A 6 -4.20 -8.49 -0.59
N TRP A 7 -4.63 -8.03 -1.76
CA TRP A 7 -4.89 -6.61 -2.01
C TRP A 7 -6.01 -6.06 -1.12
N VAL A 8 -7.16 -6.76 -1.01
CA VAL A 8 -8.27 -6.35 -0.15
C VAL A 8 -7.83 -6.32 1.30
N LEU A 9 -7.17 -7.37 1.79
CA LEU A 9 -6.69 -7.46 3.18
C LEU A 9 -5.71 -6.33 3.51
N ASN A 10 -4.88 -5.91 2.56
CA ASN A 10 -3.94 -4.80 2.73
C ASN A 10 -4.54 -3.43 2.38
N SER A 11 -5.81 -3.36 2.01
CA SER A 11 -6.48 -2.10 1.74
C SER A 11 -6.65 -1.29 3.02
N HIS A 12 -6.66 0.03 2.91
CA HIS A 12 -6.79 0.91 4.07
C HIS A 12 -8.08 0.63 4.86
N THR A 13 -9.20 0.44 4.17
CA THR A 13 -10.49 0.15 4.78
C THR A 13 -10.44 -1.14 5.60
N THR A 14 -9.94 -2.23 5.01
CA THR A 14 -9.85 -3.52 5.70
C THR A 14 -8.86 -3.48 6.86
N GLN A 15 -7.70 -2.84 6.68
CA GLN A 15 -6.71 -2.67 7.75
C GLN A 15 -7.27 -1.85 8.92
N THR A 16 -8.04 -0.79 8.64
CA THR A 16 -8.67 0.03 9.68
C THR A 16 -9.73 -0.78 10.45
N LEU A 17 -10.57 -1.54 9.74
CA LEU A 17 -11.55 -2.44 10.38
C LEU A 17 -10.87 -3.47 11.28
N LEU A 18 -9.85 -4.16 10.75
CA LEU A 18 -9.11 -5.19 11.47
C LEU A 18 -8.38 -4.64 12.70
N LYS A 19 -7.78 -3.45 12.60
CA LYS A 19 -7.13 -2.77 13.73
C LYS A 19 -8.13 -2.36 14.80
N GLY A 20 -9.35 -1.97 14.42
CA GLY A 20 -10.42 -1.65 15.38
C GLY A 20 -10.90 -2.87 16.18
N GLN A 21 -10.70 -4.08 15.67
CA GLN A 21 -11.04 -5.34 16.33
C GLN A 21 -9.82 -6.06 16.93
N ALA A 22 -8.64 -5.45 16.85
CA ALA A 22 -7.42 -6.04 17.39
C ALA A 22 -7.40 -5.96 18.92
N ILE A 23 -6.90 -7.01 19.56
CA ILE A 23 -6.76 -7.13 21.01
C ILE A 23 -5.31 -6.85 21.40
N GLY A 24 -5.09 -6.16 22.53
CA GLY A 24 -3.77 -5.80 23.02
C GLY A 24 -3.34 -4.41 22.55
N THR A 25 -2.86 -3.60 23.49
CA THR A 25 -2.51 -2.19 23.26
C THR A 25 -1.09 -2.01 22.72
N SER A 26 -0.14 -2.82 23.18
CA SER A 26 1.27 -2.76 22.77
C SER A 26 1.57 -3.63 21.54
N ILE A 27 0.94 -4.80 21.43
CA ILE A 27 1.05 -5.70 20.26
C ILE A 27 -0.37 -6.08 19.85
N PRO A 28 -0.96 -5.36 18.88
CA PRO A 28 -2.30 -5.66 18.40
C PRO A 28 -2.33 -7.05 17.75
N SER A 29 -3.20 -7.91 18.24
CA SER A 29 -3.43 -9.28 17.74
C SER A 29 -4.85 -9.41 17.22
N ILE A 30 -5.01 -10.00 16.04
CA ILE A 30 -6.31 -10.25 15.42
C ILE A 30 -6.65 -11.72 15.63
N SER A 31 -7.78 -12.02 16.26
CA SER A 31 -8.20 -13.40 16.48
C SER A 31 -8.61 -14.08 15.17
N LYS A 32 -8.50 -15.42 15.13
CA LYS A 32 -8.94 -16.20 13.97
C LYS A 32 -10.42 -15.95 13.64
N GLN A 33 -11.27 -15.84 14.66
CA GLN A 33 -12.70 -15.59 14.52
C GLN A 33 -12.99 -14.25 13.83
N VAL A 34 -12.22 -13.19 14.13
CA VAL A 34 -12.34 -11.90 13.45
C VAL A 34 -12.05 -12.02 11.97
N LEU A 35 -11.01 -12.78 11.61
CA LEU A 35 -10.66 -13.01 10.20
C LEU A 35 -11.68 -13.89 9.47
N GLU A 36 -12.23 -14.91 10.13
CA GLU A 36 -13.26 -15.80 9.56
C GLU A 36 -14.56 -15.04 9.28
N ASN A 37 -14.91 -14.06 10.11
CA ASN A 37 -16.11 -13.25 9.96
C ASN A 37 -15.90 -11.99 9.08
N LEU A 38 -14.71 -11.82 8.49
CA LEU A 38 -14.43 -10.67 7.66
C LEU A 38 -15.18 -10.77 6.33
N GLU A 39 -16.17 -9.89 6.15
CA GLU A 39 -16.89 -9.78 4.88
C GLU A 39 -16.04 -9.01 3.85
N ILE A 40 -15.83 -9.64 2.69
CA ILE A 40 -15.14 -9.02 1.56
C ILE A 40 -15.98 -9.11 0.30
N ALA A 41 -15.98 -8.03 -0.48
CA ALA A 41 -16.60 -8.05 -1.80
C ALA A 41 -15.76 -8.92 -2.75
N VAL A 42 -16.42 -9.88 -3.41
CA VAL A 42 -15.79 -10.75 -4.43
C VAL A 42 -16.43 -10.46 -5.79
N PRO A 43 -15.93 -9.46 -6.54
CA PRO A 43 -16.45 -9.15 -7.86
C PRO A 43 -15.99 -10.19 -8.90
N SER A 44 -16.39 -10.03 -10.17
CA SER A 44 -15.98 -10.93 -11.25
C SER A 44 -14.45 -10.99 -11.40
N ILE A 45 -13.95 -12.10 -11.96
CA ILE A 45 -12.51 -12.32 -12.17
C ILE A 45 -11.87 -11.19 -12.99
N GLU A 46 -12.61 -10.67 -13.98
CA GLU A 46 -12.15 -9.58 -14.83
C GLU A 46 -11.97 -8.29 -14.03
N THR A 47 -12.95 -7.94 -13.19
CA THR A 47 -12.86 -6.80 -12.28
C THR A 47 -11.71 -6.96 -11.29
N GLN A 48 -11.54 -8.16 -10.71
CA GLN A 48 -10.41 -8.44 -9.81
C GLN A 48 -9.06 -8.21 -10.50
N LYS A 49 -8.90 -8.68 -11.75
CA LYS A 49 -7.68 -8.45 -12.55
C LYS A 49 -7.46 -6.96 -12.82
N ALA A 50 -8.52 -6.23 -13.19
CA ALA A 50 -8.43 -4.80 -13.47
C ALA A 50 -7.96 -4.01 -12.24
N ILE A 51 -8.54 -4.28 -11.06
CA ILE A 51 -8.15 -3.67 -9.78
C ILE A 51 -6.65 -3.91 -9.49
N LEU A 52 -6.18 -5.15 -9.67
CA LEU A 52 -4.77 -5.50 -9.45
C LEU A 52 -3.84 -4.78 -10.43
N GLN A 53 -4.23 -4.65 -11.70
CA GLN A 53 -3.42 -3.90 -12.68
C GLN A 53 -3.35 -2.42 -12.34
N ILE A 54 -4.48 -1.79 -12.00
CA ILE A 54 -4.52 -0.39 -11.58
C ILE A 54 -3.60 -0.17 -10.37
N THR A 55 -3.67 -1.06 -9.37
CA THR A 55 -2.82 -0.96 -8.18
C THR A 55 -1.35 -1.12 -8.51
N LYS A 56 -0.99 -2.07 -9.38
CA LYS A 56 0.39 -2.24 -9.84
C LYS A 56 0.92 -0.99 -10.53
N LEU A 57 0.13 -0.39 -11.42
CA LEU A 57 0.49 0.84 -12.12
C LEU A 57 0.67 2.01 -11.15
N ARG A 58 -0.26 2.19 -10.22
CA ARG A 58 -0.17 3.22 -9.16
C ARG A 58 1.09 3.07 -8.30
N ASN A 59 1.44 1.85 -7.91
CA ASN A 59 2.65 1.60 -7.13
C ASN A 59 3.92 1.94 -7.93
N LYS A 60 3.95 1.59 -9.23
CA LYS A 60 5.04 1.97 -10.13
C LYS A 60 5.15 3.48 -10.28
N GLU A 61 4.03 4.18 -10.45
CA GLU A 61 3.98 5.63 -10.53
C GLU A 61 4.55 6.27 -9.25
N LYS A 62 4.13 5.81 -8.07
CA LYS A 62 4.64 6.31 -6.79
C LYS A 62 6.16 6.13 -6.66
N LEU A 63 6.67 4.95 -7.03
CA LEU A 63 8.11 4.66 -7.01
C LEU A 63 8.89 5.61 -7.93
N LEU A 64 8.39 5.82 -9.15
CA LEU A 64 9.02 6.71 -10.11
C LEU A 64 9.03 8.16 -9.62
N LYS A 65 7.92 8.63 -9.05
CA LYS A 65 7.82 9.97 -8.43
C LYS A 65 8.86 10.14 -7.31
N GLN A 66 8.96 9.19 -6.40
CA GLN A 66 9.98 9.22 -5.33
C GLN A 66 11.40 9.27 -5.89
N LYS A 67 11.68 8.48 -6.94
CA LYS A 67 13.00 8.48 -7.59
C LYS A 67 13.32 9.83 -8.24
N ILE A 68 12.34 10.46 -8.89
CA ILE A 68 12.50 11.80 -9.48
C ILE A 68 12.84 12.83 -8.40
N GLU A 69 12.12 12.83 -7.28
CA GLU A 69 12.36 13.76 -6.18
C GLU A 69 13.76 13.57 -5.58
N THR A 70 14.17 12.33 -5.29
CA THR A 70 15.54 12.06 -4.80
C THR A 70 16.63 12.51 -5.78
N LEU A 71 16.41 12.35 -7.09
CA LEU A 71 17.38 12.80 -8.10
C LEU A 71 17.46 14.32 -8.17
N ARG A 72 16.32 15.02 -8.05
CA ARG A 72 16.27 16.49 -8.01
C ARG A 72 17.00 17.04 -6.79
N GLU A 73 16.76 16.48 -5.61
CA GLU A 73 17.47 16.88 -4.38
C GLU A 73 18.98 16.76 -4.55
N LYS A 74 19.46 15.63 -5.08
CA LYS A 74 20.90 15.44 -5.37
C LYS A 74 21.44 16.48 -6.33
N GLN A 75 20.70 16.79 -7.39
CA GLN A 75 21.11 17.81 -8.36
C GLN A 75 21.19 19.20 -7.74
N ILE A 76 20.21 19.59 -6.92
CA ILE A 76 20.20 20.87 -6.21
C ILE A 76 21.39 20.96 -5.25
N GLN A 77 21.64 19.92 -4.47
CA GLN A 77 22.79 19.86 -3.56
C GLN A 77 24.12 20.03 -4.31
N GLN A 78 24.27 19.36 -5.45
CA GLN A 78 25.46 19.50 -6.29
C GLN A 78 25.65 20.94 -6.80
N GLN A 79 24.56 21.61 -7.21
CA GLN A 79 24.63 23.00 -7.66
C GLN A 79 25.03 23.95 -6.53
N ILE A 80 24.50 23.76 -5.33
CA ILE A 80 24.88 24.54 -4.14
C ILE A 80 26.37 24.36 -3.83
N ILE A 81 26.86 23.12 -3.81
CA ILE A 81 28.27 22.81 -3.55
C ILE A 81 29.17 23.47 -4.61
N ASN A 82 28.78 23.42 -5.88
CA ASN A 82 29.54 24.05 -6.96
C ASN A 82 29.55 25.58 -6.89
N ALA A 83 28.51 26.21 -6.33
CA ALA A 83 28.43 27.66 -6.18
C ALA A 83 29.23 28.20 -4.98
N ILE A 84 29.56 27.34 -4.00
CA ILE A 84 30.35 27.70 -2.82
C ILE A 84 31.87 27.55 -3.09
N LYS A 85 32.25 26.72 -4.08
CA LYS A 85 33.63 26.54 -4.52
C LYS A 85 34.05 27.61 -5.52
#